data_AF-A0A840N580-F1
#
_entry.id   AF-A0A840N580-F1
#
_cell.length_a   1.000
_cell.length_b   1.000
_cell.length_c   1.000
_cell.angle_alpha   90.00
_cell.angle_beta   90.00
_cell.angle_gamma   90.00
#
_symmetry.space_group_name_H-M   'P 1'
#
loop_
_entity.id
_entity.type
_entity.pdbx_description
1 polymer ?
#
loop_
_entity_poly.entity_id
_entity_poly.type
_entity_poly.pdbx_seq_one_letter_code
_entity_poly.pdbx_strand_id
1 'polypeptide(L)'
;MLLSDFLRHELGLTGTHVGCEHGVCGACTILLDGRSARSCLTLAVQTDGADIQTVEGLGTIEHLGRVQQAFRDHHGLQCGFCTPGFVMTITDMLLHHSLDTDDEIREALSGNICRCTGYEHIVNAVRELARERASFK
;
A
#
# COMPACT_ATOMS: atom_id res chain seq x y z
N MET A 1 4.29 -21.39 6.39
CA MET A 1 3.25 -20.37 6.57
C MET A 1 3.65 -19.13 5.80
N LEU A 2 2.72 -18.56 5.03
CA LEU A 2 2.98 -17.31 4.31
C LEU A 2 3.03 -16.16 5.31
N LEU A 3 3.75 -15.09 4.98
CA LEU A 3 3.84 -13.91 5.82
C LEU A 3 2.46 -13.25 5.97
N SER A 4 1.64 -13.24 4.91
CA SER A 4 0.25 -12.76 4.99
C SER A 4 -0.55 -13.50 6.06
N ASP A 5 -0.38 -14.82 6.15
CA ASP A 5 -1.12 -15.64 7.11
C ASP A 5 -0.63 -15.38 8.53
N PHE A 6 0.69 -15.29 8.72
CA PHE A 6 1.29 -14.97 10.01
C PHE A 6 0.81 -13.62 10.55
N LEU A 7 0.88 -12.57 9.72
CA LEU A 7 0.43 -11.23 10.09
C LEU A 7 -1.05 -11.22 10.50
N ARG A 8 -1.91 -11.89 9.72
CA ARG A 8 -3.37 -11.85 9.90
C ARG A 8 -3.85 -12.75 11.04
N HIS A 9 -3.30 -13.95 11.14
CA HIS A 9 -3.84 -15.02 12.00
C HIS A 9 -3.07 -15.16 13.31
N GLU A 10 -1.75 -15.01 13.28
CA GLU A 10 -0.93 -15.13 14.50
C GLU A 10 -0.78 -13.78 15.21
N LEU A 11 -0.59 -12.68 14.46
CA LEU A 11 -0.45 -11.34 15.04
C LEU A 11 -1.76 -10.53 15.08
N GLY A 12 -2.81 -10.97 14.39
CA GLY A 12 -4.09 -10.27 14.34
C GLY A 12 -4.07 -8.95 13.55
N LEU A 13 -3.01 -8.67 12.78
CA LEU A 13 -2.86 -7.50 11.92
C LEU A 13 -3.60 -7.73 10.59
N THR A 14 -4.92 -7.57 10.65
CA THR A 14 -5.83 -7.96 9.58
C THR A 14 -5.95 -6.98 8.41
N GLY A 15 -5.33 -5.81 8.50
CA GLY A 15 -5.31 -4.79 7.44
C GLY A 15 -4.59 -5.23 6.18
N THR A 16 -3.63 -6.16 6.28
CA THR A 16 -3.06 -6.83 5.10
C THR A 16 -4.09 -7.80 4.53
N HIS A 17 -4.57 -7.57 3.30
CA HIS A 17 -5.59 -8.41 2.68
C HIS A 17 -5.01 -9.45 1.71
N VAL A 18 -5.71 -10.57 1.56
CA VAL A 18 -5.33 -11.65 0.64
C VAL A 18 -6.46 -11.84 -0.35
N GLY A 19 -6.20 -11.51 -1.62
CA GLY A 19 -7.23 -11.60 -2.68
C GLY A 19 -6.93 -12.61 -3.79
N CYS A 20 -5.66 -12.89 -4.08
CA CYS A 20 -5.28 -13.80 -5.17
C CYS A 20 -4.24 -14.85 -4.81
N GLU A 21 -3.44 -14.67 -3.77
CA GLU A 21 -2.38 -15.61 -3.32
C GLU A 21 -1.27 -15.92 -4.33
N HIS A 22 -1.24 -15.23 -5.48
CA HIS A 22 -0.24 -15.45 -6.53
C HIS A 22 0.42 -14.12 -6.98
N GLY A 23 0.40 -13.10 -6.11
CA GLY A 23 1.10 -11.81 -6.31
C GLY A 23 0.45 -10.80 -7.26
N VAL A 24 -0.63 -11.16 -7.94
CA VAL A 24 -1.25 -10.35 -9.01
C VAL A 24 -2.02 -9.14 -8.50
N CYS A 25 -2.89 -9.29 -7.49
CA CYS A 25 -3.82 -8.22 -7.12
C CYS A 25 -3.21 -7.07 -6.30
N GLY A 26 -2.08 -7.32 -5.65
CA GLY A 26 -1.40 -6.35 -4.77
C GLY A 26 -2.07 -6.02 -3.43
N ALA A 27 -3.23 -6.60 -3.11
CA ALA A 27 -3.92 -6.35 -1.84
C ALA A 27 -3.09 -6.74 -0.59
N CYS A 28 -2.12 -7.64 -0.75
CA CYS A 28 -1.24 -8.16 0.30
C CYS A 28 0.07 -7.36 0.47
N THR A 29 0.18 -6.21 -0.20
CA THR A 29 1.41 -5.41 -0.16
C THR A 29 1.68 -4.89 1.24
N ILE A 30 2.91 -5.09 1.70
CA ILE A 30 3.50 -4.53 2.92
C ILE A 30 4.80 -3.81 2.55
N LEU A 31 5.44 -3.12 3.50
CA LEU A 31 6.85 -2.74 3.37
C LEU A 31 7.71 -3.77 4.12
N LEU A 32 8.74 -4.25 3.44
CA LEU A 32 9.79 -5.11 3.98
C LEU A 32 11.12 -4.39 3.75
N ASP A 33 11.81 -4.04 4.84
CA ASP A 33 13.02 -3.21 4.83
C ASP A 33 12.85 -1.93 4.00
N GLY A 34 11.72 -1.25 4.19
CA GLY A 34 11.38 0.00 3.52
C GLY A 34 10.96 -0.13 2.05
N ARG A 35 10.83 -1.34 1.49
CA ARG A 35 10.42 -1.58 0.10
C ARG A 35 9.15 -2.39 0.02
N SER A 36 8.30 -2.10 -0.98
CA SER A 36 7.05 -2.85 -1.15
C SER A 36 7.31 -4.32 -1.51
N ALA A 37 6.60 -5.24 -0.86
CA ALA A 37 6.73 -6.68 -1.07
C ALA A 37 5.36 -7.39 -1.01
N ARG A 38 5.25 -8.53 -1.68
CA ARG A 38 4.04 -9.38 -1.66
C ARG A 38 4.12 -10.36 -0.48
N SER A 39 3.38 -10.09 0.58
CA SER A 39 3.36 -10.97 1.76
C SER A 39 2.79 -12.36 1.46
N CYS A 40 1.91 -12.51 0.46
CA CYS A 40 1.40 -13.83 0.05
C CYS A 40 2.41 -14.69 -0.74
N LEU A 41 3.52 -14.10 -1.20
CA LEU A 41 4.60 -14.82 -1.88
C LEU A 41 5.88 -14.90 -1.03
N THR A 42 5.80 -14.46 0.22
CA THR A 42 6.92 -14.44 1.17
C THR A 42 6.60 -15.41 2.31
N LEU A 43 7.53 -16.28 2.69
CA LEU A 43 7.37 -17.11 3.87
C LEU A 43 7.66 -16.29 5.12
N ALA A 44 6.87 -16.45 6.18
CA ALA A 44 7.07 -15.71 7.44
C ALA A 44 8.49 -15.91 8.03
N VAL A 45 9.07 -17.09 7.85
CA VAL A 45 10.43 -17.40 8.32
C VAL A 45 11.54 -16.72 7.50
N GLN A 46 11.24 -16.22 6.30
CA GLN A 46 12.23 -15.48 5.49
C GLN A 46 12.44 -14.05 5.99
N THR A 47 11.56 -13.55 6.86
CA THR A 47 11.62 -12.18 7.36
C THR A 47 12.15 -12.10 8.79
N ASP A 48 12.86 -13.14 9.26
CA ASP A 48 13.54 -13.09 10.54
C ASP A 48 14.62 -11.99 10.52
N GLY A 49 14.57 -11.10 11.51
CA GLY A 49 15.45 -9.92 11.61
C GLY A 49 15.14 -8.77 10.65
N ALA A 50 14.11 -8.86 9.80
CA ALA A 50 13.71 -7.79 8.89
C ALA A 50 12.77 -6.76 9.57
N ASP A 51 12.73 -5.54 9.03
CA ASP A 51 11.74 -4.54 9.43
C ASP A 51 10.48 -4.68 8.56
N ILE A 52 9.32 -4.88 9.19
CA ILE A 52 8.03 -5.03 8.51
C ILE A 52 7.09 -3.93 8.95
N GLN A 53 6.55 -3.19 7.97
CA GLN A 53 5.49 -2.22 8.20
C GLN A 53 4.24 -2.60 7.40
N THR A 54 3.09 -2.61 8.09
CA THR A 54 1.76 -2.81 7.51
C THR A 54 0.94 -1.52 7.57
N VAL A 55 -0.28 -1.53 7.02
CA VAL A 55 -1.15 -0.35 6.99
C VAL A 55 -1.50 0.17 8.40
N GLU A 56 -1.56 -0.72 9.38
CA GLU A 56 -1.77 -0.40 10.79
C GLU A 56 -0.68 0.50 11.37
N GLY A 57 0.54 0.43 10.82
CA GLY A 57 1.67 1.25 11.25
C GLY A 57 1.72 2.65 10.64
N LEU A 58 0.74 3.05 9.82
CA LEU A 58 0.75 4.35 9.12
C LEU A 58 -0.12 5.43 9.76
N GLY A 59 -1.03 5.06 10.67
CA GLY A 59 -1.92 6.00 11.34
C GLY A 59 -3.04 5.31 12.11
N THR A 60 -3.88 6.11 12.75
CA THR A 60 -5.08 5.63 13.47
C THR A 60 -6.34 6.23 12.84
N ILE A 61 -7.52 5.75 13.26
CA ILE A 61 -8.81 6.27 12.78
C ILE A 61 -8.94 7.77 13.06
N GLU A 62 -8.44 8.22 14.22
CA GLU A 62 -8.48 9.62 14.66
C GLU A 62 -7.37 10.46 14.01
N HIS A 63 -6.22 9.84 13.71
CA HIS A 63 -5.04 10.50 13.16
C HIS A 63 -4.50 9.71 11.97
N LEU A 64 -5.11 9.94 10.81
CA LEU A 64 -4.69 9.31 9.57
C LEU A 64 -3.28 9.75 9.18
N GLY A 65 -2.49 8.80 8.68
CA GLY A 65 -1.23 9.11 8.00
C GLY A 65 -1.48 9.90 6.72
N ARG A 66 -0.46 10.60 6.22
CA ARG A 66 -0.61 11.53 5.10
C ARG A 66 -1.16 10.89 3.82
N VAL A 67 -0.73 9.66 3.49
CA VAL A 67 -1.23 8.90 2.34
C VAL A 67 -2.69 8.48 2.55
N GLN A 68 -3.06 8.05 3.76
CA GLN A 68 -4.43 7.69 4.12
C GLN A 68 -5.36 8.92 4.03
N GLN A 69 -4.89 10.07 4.49
CA GLN A 69 -5.58 11.35 4.38
C GLN A 69 -5.86 11.73 2.92
N ALA A 70 -4.85 11.66 2.05
CA ALA A 70 -5.03 11.94 0.62
C ALA A 70 -6.07 11.01 -0.03
N PHE A 71 -6.06 9.72 0.34
CA PHE A 71 -7.08 8.76 -0.12
C PHE A 71 -8.49 9.16 0.29
N ARG A 72 -8.66 9.65 1.52
CA ARG A 72 -9.94 10.17 2.00
C ARG A 72 -10.38 11.40 1.22
N ASP A 73 -9.48 12.36 1.05
CA ASP A 73 -9.79 13.66 0.46
C ASP A 73 -10.11 13.57 -1.04
N HIS A 74 -9.51 12.61 -1.76
CA HIS A 74 -9.73 12.40 -3.19
C HIS A 74 -10.74 11.31 -3.52
N HIS A 75 -11.41 10.71 -2.52
CA HIS A 75 -12.29 9.56 -2.70
C HIS A 75 -11.60 8.37 -3.39
N GLY A 76 -10.34 8.10 -3.00
CA GLY A 76 -9.49 7.04 -3.55
C GLY A 76 -9.92 5.60 -3.22
N LEU A 77 -11.01 5.40 -2.49
CA LEU A 77 -11.55 4.08 -2.15
C LEU A 77 -13.08 4.00 -2.26
N GLN A 78 -13.58 2.77 -2.40
CA GLN A 78 -15.00 2.44 -2.29
C GLN A 78 -15.20 1.24 -1.35
N CYS A 79 -15.10 0.01 -1.84
CA CYS A 79 -15.27 -1.19 -1.01
C CYS A 79 -14.18 -1.37 0.06
N GLY A 80 -13.08 -0.63 -0.05
CA GLY A 80 -11.99 -0.65 0.92
C GLY A 80 -10.98 -1.78 0.74
N PHE A 81 -11.31 -2.88 0.05
CA PHE A 81 -10.48 -4.10 0.05
C PHE A 81 -9.06 -3.90 -0.52
N CYS A 82 -8.89 -3.14 -1.60
CA CYS A 82 -7.55 -2.90 -2.15
C CYS A 82 -6.77 -1.78 -1.44
N THR A 83 -7.44 -0.99 -0.58
CA THR A 83 -6.91 0.25 -0.01
C THR A 83 -5.59 0.04 0.74
N PRO A 84 -5.46 -0.97 1.64
CA PRO A 84 -4.20 -1.21 2.34
C PRO A 84 -3.01 -1.40 1.38
N GLY A 85 -3.17 -2.27 0.36
CA GLY A 85 -2.12 -2.52 -0.62
C GLY A 85 -1.72 -1.27 -1.42
N PHE A 86 -2.70 -0.46 -1.82
CA PHE A 86 -2.45 0.83 -2.46
C PHE A 86 -1.70 1.79 -1.56
N VAL A 87 -2.13 1.96 -0.31
CA VAL A 87 -1.49 2.86 0.66
C VAL A 87 -0.03 2.45 0.90
N MET A 88 0.27 1.16 1.07
CA MET A 88 1.65 0.68 1.23
C MET A 88 2.49 0.93 -0.03
N THR A 89 1.94 0.65 -1.22
CA THR A 89 2.64 0.88 -2.50
C THR A 89 2.93 2.36 -2.71
N ILE A 90 1.99 3.24 -2.38
CA ILE A 90 2.14 4.69 -2.52
C ILE A 90 3.22 5.21 -1.58
N THR A 91 3.25 4.69 -0.35
CA THR A 91 4.27 5.02 0.64
C THR A 91 5.67 4.69 0.11
N ASP A 92 5.86 3.51 -0.52
CA ASP A 92 7.13 3.14 -1.16
C ASP A 92 7.49 4.06 -2.33
N MET A 93 6.58 4.27 -3.28
CA MET A 93 6.90 5.04 -4.49
C MET A 93 7.19 6.52 -4.21
N LEU A 94 6.60 7.13 -3.18
CA LEU A 94 6.90 8.52 -2.83
C LEU A 94 8.37 8.71 -2.43
N LEU A 95 8.97 7.68 -1.85
CA LEU A 95 10.38 7.67 -1.47
C LEU A 95 11.28 7.34 -2.67
N HIS A 96 10.83 6.46 -3.57
CA HIS A 96 11.74 5.82 -4.54
C HIS A 96 11.50 6.19 -6.02
N HIS A 97 10.37 6.79 -6.42
CA HIS A 97 10.01 7.04 -7.83
C HIS A 97 9.82 8.55 -8.10
N SER A 98 10.06 9.08 -9.30
CA SER A 98 9.89 10.51 -9.65
C SER A 98 8.45 10.99 -9.47
N LEU A 99 7.48 10.29 -10.06
CA LEU A 99 6.04 10.59 -10.03
C LEU A 99 5.69 11.98 -10.63
N ASP A 100 6.44 12.40 -11.65
CA ASP A 100 6.32 13.73 -12.24
C ASP A 100 5.15 13.84 -13.24
N THR A 101 4.69 12.69 -13.76
CA THR A 101 3.59 12.61 -14.72
C THR A 101 2.54 11.59 -14.32
N ASP A 102 1.31 11.74 -14.83
CA ASP A 102 0.24 10.77 -14.58
C ASP A 102 0.59 9.37 -15.11
N ASP A 103 1.35 9.27 -16.20
CA ASP A 103 1.78 7.98 -16.76
C ASP A 103 2.79 7.29 -15.84
N GLU A 104 3.73 8.04 -15.25
CA GLU A 104 4.63 7.50 -14.22
C GLU A 104 3.87 7.03 -12.98
N ILE A 105 2.86 7.80 -12.55
CA ILE A 105 1.99 7.41 -11.43
C ILE A 105 1.24 6.12 -11.75
N ARG A 106 0.62 6.02 -12.92
CA ARG A 106 -0.15 4.84 -13.33
C ARG A 106 0.75 3.60 -13.46
N GLU A 107 1.94 3.76 -14.02
CA GLU A 107 2.91 2.68 -14.12
C GLU A 107 3.34 2.18 -12.74
N ALA A 108 3.65 3.09 -11.81
CA ALA A 108 4.01 2.74 -10.44
C ALA A 108 2.85 2.06 -9.66
N LEU A 109 1.60 2.39 -9.98
CA LEU A 109 0.41 1.80 -9.38
C LEU A 109 -0.03 0.48 -10.04
N SER A 110 0.52 0.12 -11.21
CA SER A 110 0.06 -0.98 -12.06
C SER A 110 0.06 -2.35 -11.36
N GLY A 111 0.88 -2.50 -10.31
CA GLY A 111 0.91 -3.68 -9.45
C GLY A 111 -0.28 -3.81 -8.48
N ASN A 112 -1.24 -2.90 -8.44
CA ASN A 112 -2.39 -2.99 -7.53
C ASN A 112 -3.71 -2.91 -8.31
N ILE A 113 -4.58 -3.89 -8.09
CA ILE A 113 -5.84 -4.00 -8.82
C ILE A 113 -6.97 -3.45 -7.95
N CYS A 114 -7.73 -2.51 -8.50
CA CYS A 114 -8.99 -2.04 -7.95
C CYS A 114 -10.15 -2.37 -8.89
N ARG A 115 -11.23 -2.95 -8.35
CA ARG A 115 -12.42 -3.26 -9.14
C ARG A 115 -13.54 -2.22 -9.03
N CYS A 116 -13.40 -1.23 -8.16
CA CYS A 116 -14.49 -0.32 -7.81
C CYS A 116 -14.27 1.11 -8.34
N THR A 117 -13.06 1.65 -8.22
CA THR A 117 -12.83 3.11 -8.37
C THR A 117 -12.59 3.56 -9.80
N GLY A 118 -12.15 2.68 -10.70
CA GLY A 118 -11.66 3.09 -12.03
C GLY A 118 -10.33 3.88 -11.98
N TYR A 119 -9.61 3.84 -10.85
CA TYR A 119 -8.26 4.37 -10.61
C TYR A 119 -8.06 5.89 -10.62
N GLU A 120 -8.87 6.69 -11.32
CA GLU A 120 -8.60 8.12 -11.49
C GLU A 120 -8.50 8.88 -10.14
N HIS A 121 -9.38 8.58 -9.18
CA HIS A 121 -9.33 9.15 -7.84
C HIS A 121 -8.08 8.76 -7.04
N ILE A 122 -7.54 7.57 -7.28
CA ILE A 122 -6.27 7.13 -6.69
C ILE A 122 -5.11 7.93 -7.30
N VAL A 123 -5.10 8.10 -8.62
CA VAL A 123 -4.11 8.93 -9.32
C VAL A 123 -4.15 10.37 -8.82
N ASN A 124 -5.34 10.94 -8.60
CA ASN A 124 -5.50 12.28 -8.03
C ASN A 124 -4.86 12.42 -6.64
N ALA A 125 -5.06 11.43 -5.77
CA ALA A 125 -4.43 11.40 -4.45
C ALA A 125 -2.89 11.36 -4.56
N VAL A 126 -2.34 10.53 -5.44
CA VAL A 126 -0.88 10.46 -5.65
C VAL A 126 -0.34 11.76 -6.25
N ARG A 127 -1.07 12.39 -7.17
CA ARG A 127 -0.67 13.67 -7.78
C ARG A 127 -0.53 14.79 -6.75
N GLU A 128 -1.41 14.83 -5.74
CA GLU A 128 -1.28 15.74 -4.61
C GLU A 128 -0.02 15.42 -3.78
N LEU A 129 0.13 14.15 -3.38
CA LEU A 129 1.26 13.70 -2.56
C LEU A 129 2.61 13.97 -3.24
N ALA A 130 2.70 13.79 -4.55
CA ALA A 130 3.90 14.06 -5.34
C ALA A 130 4.29 15.55 -5.33
N ARG A 131 3.32 16.47 -5.31
CA ARG A 131 3.59 17.92 -5.18
C ARG A 131 4.14 18.30 -3.81
N GLU A 132 3.78 17.54 -2.78
CA GLU A 132 4.21 17.74 -1.39
C GLU A 132 5.46 16.93 -1.02
N ARG A 133 6.13 16.33 -1.98
CA ARG A 133 7.18 15.33 -1.76
C ARG A 133 8.32 15.77 -0.83
N ALA A 134 8.63 17.07 -0.77
CA ALA A 134 9.61 17.62 0.16
C ALA A 134 9.29 17.33 1.64
N SER A 135 8.02 17.08 1.98
CA SER A 135 7.54 16.79 3.33
C SER A 135 7.75 15.34 3.78
N PHE A 136 8.25 14.46 2.89
CA PHE A 136 8.45 13.02 3.16
C PHE A 136 9.93 12.59 3.26
N LYS A 137 10.86 13.53 3.07
CA LYS A 137 12.30 13.30 3.20
C LYS A 137 12.83 13.62 4.58
#